data_AF-X1K0H6-F1
#
_entry.id   AF-X1K0H6-F1
#
_cell.length_a   1.000
_cell.length_b   1.000
_cell.length_c   1.000
_cell.angle_alpha   90.00
_cell.angle_beta   90.00
_cell.angle_gamma   90.00
#
_symmetry.space_group_name_H-M   'P 1'
#
loop_
_entity.id
_entity.type
_entity.pdbx_description
1 polymer ?
#
loop_
_entity_poly.entity_id
_entity_poly.type
_entity_poly.pdbx_seq_one_letter_code
_entity_poly.pdbx_strand_id
1 'polypeptide(L)'
;MKTYLDCIPCFYRQALDAARIAGADEIKQKQIVDKISQLISDFPLEASPPEMGREIYNLIGKISGVKDPFKEVKENSNKFALKLYPKLKQEINNSEDRLLTAVKLSIIGNIIDYGAKNSLNVVEEIDHLFQGNFMINNENNSTTFRYNQFKESLNKVDTIIYLADNAG
;
A
#
# COMPACT_ATOMS: atom_id res chain seq x y z
N MET A 1 6.94 -14.27 0.20
CA MET A 1 5.67 -14.64 0.88
C MET A 1 4.97 -15.66 0.01
N LYS A 2 4.39 -16.72 0.61
CA LYS A 2 3.59 -17.71 -0.09
C LYS A 2 2.10 -17.40 0.09
N THR A 3 1.28 -17.80 -0.86
CA THR A 3 -0.17 -17.71 -0.74
C THR A 3 -0.65 -18.66 0.36
N TYR A 4 -1.61 -18.20 1.17
CA TYR A 4 -2.25 -18.99 2.22
C TYR A 4 -3.77 -18.95 2.03
N LEU A 5 -4.51 -19.78 2.76
CA LEU A 5 -5.93 -20.03 2.47
C LEU A 5 -6.79 -18.77 2.53
N ASP A 6 -6.50 -17.82 3.44
CA ASP A 6 -7.26 -16.57 3.53
C ASP A 6 -6.98 -15.60 2.38
N CYS A 7 -5.92 -15.82 1.59
CA CYS A 7 -5.71 -15.06 0.36
C CYS A 7 -6.79 -15.33 -0.68
N ILE A 8 -7.36 -16.55 -0.72
CA ILE A 8 -8.37 -16.93 -1.70
C ILE A 8 -9.62 -16.02 -1.63
N PRO A 9 -10.31 -15.88 -0.48
CA PRO A 9 -11.43 -14.96 -0.38
C PRO A 9 -11.01 -13.48 -0.56
N CYS A 10 -9.76 -13.13 -0.24
CA CYS A 10 -9.23 -11.80 -0.49
C CYS A 10 -9.15 -11.50 -2.01
N PHE A 11 -8.67 -12.44 -2.81
CA PHE A 11 -8.55 -12.30 -4.27
C PHE A 11 -9.91 -12.04 -4.95
N TYR A 12 -10.96 -12.76 -4.56
CA TYR A 12 -12.30 -12.51 -5.10
C TYR A 12 -12.81 -11.11 -4.76
N ARG A 13 -12.57 -10.66 -3.52
CA ARG A 13 -12.96 -9.31 -3.08
C ARG A 13 -12.21 -8.23 -3.86
N GLN A 14 -10.89 -8.35 -3.93
CA GLN A 14 -10.01 -7.46 -4.68
C GLN A 14 -10.46 -7.35 -6.14
N ALA A 15 -10.79 -8.48 -6.75
CA ALA A 15 -11.22 -8.49 -8.14
C ALA A 15 -12.57 -7.82 -8.37
N LEU A 16 -13.54 -8.08 -7.50
CA LEU A 16 -14.86 -7.47 -7.59
C LEU A 16 -14.79 -5.96 -7.36
N ASP A 17 -14.02 -5.52 -6.37
CA ASP A 17 -13.82 -4.10 -6.09
C ASP A 17 -13.11 -3.40 -7.25
N ALA A 18 -12.05 -4.01 -7.79
CA ALA A 18 -11.34 -3.46 -8.95
C ALA A 18 -12.20 -3.48 -10.23
N ALA A 19 -13.07 -4.47 -10.43
CA ALA A 19 -14.02 -4.50 -11.55
C ALA A 19 -15.05 -3.36 -11.44
N ARG A 20 -15.55 -3.09 -10.23
CA ARG A 20 -16.46 -1.96 -9.97
C ARG A 20 -15.79 -0.62 -10.20
N ILE A 21 -14.55 -0.46 -9.71
CA ILE A 21 -13.74 0.74 -9.96
C ILE A 21 -13.51 0.93 -11.47
N ALA A 22 -13.31 -0.16 -12.22
CA ALA A 22 -13.20 -0.12 -13.67
C ALA A 22 -14.52 0.19 -14.40
N GLY A 23 -15.63 0.40 -13.69
CA GLY A 23 -16.94 0.67 -14.29
C GLY A 23 -17.56 -0.54 -14.99
N ALA A 24 -17.17 -1.77 -14.64
CA ALA A 24 -17.76 -2.97 -15.20
C ALA A 24 -19.22 -3.12 -14.75
N ASP A 25 -20.14 -3.42 -15.67
CA ASP A 25 -21.52 -3.79 -15.36
C ASP A 25 -21.60 -5.17 -14.67
N GLU A 26 -22.79 -5.54 -14.18
CA GLU A 26 -22.97 -6.81 -13.46
C GLU A 26 -22.62 -8.05 -14.31
N ILE A 27 -22.85 -7.99 -15.63
CA ILE A 27 -22.54 -9.09 -16.55
C ILE A 27 -21.02 -9.29 -16.60
N LYS A 28 -20.26 -8.21 -16.80
CA LYS A 28 -18.79 -8.24 -16.78
C LYS A 28 -18.24 -8.60 -15.41
N GLN A 29 -18.82 -8.09 -14.33
CA GLN A 29 -18.43 -8.46 -12.96
C GLN A 29 -18.59 -9.96 -12.73
N LYS A 30 -19.73 -10.54 -13.11
CA LYS A 30 -19.97 -11.98 -13.03
C LYS A 30 -18.96 -12.78 -13.87
N GLN A 31 -18.70 -12.32 -15.10
CA GLN A 31 -17.71 -12.94 -15.99
C GLN A 31 -16.30 -12.92 -15.38
N ILE A 32 -15.90 -11.82 -14.75
CA ILE A 32 -14.60 -11.70 -14.04
C ILE A 32 -14.54 -12.71 -12.89
N VAL A 33 -15.56 -12.77 -12.04
CA VAL A 33 -15.60 -13.71 -10.91
C VAL A 33 -15.50 -15.15 -11.40
N ASP A 34 -16.24 -15.53 -12.44
CA ASP A 34 -16.18 -16.90 -13.00
C ASP A 34 -14.80 -17.25 -13.54
N LYS A 35 -14.14 -16.30 -14.20
CA LYS A 35 -12.78 -16.48 -14.74
C LYS A 35 -11.73 -16.56 -13.64
N ILE A 36 -11.92 -15.83 -12.54
CA ILE A 36 -11.05 -15.92 -11.37
C ILE A 36 -11.20 -17.26 -10.68
N SER A 37 -12.40 -17.82 -10.60
CA SER A 37 -12.59 -19.16 -10.05
C SER A 37 -11.79 -20.22 -10.79
N GLN A 38 -11.67 -20.09 -12.11
CA GLN A 38 -10.81 -20.96 -12.93
C GLN A 38 -9.34 -20.72 -12.60
N LEU A 39 -8.92 -19.45 -12.54
CA LEU A 39 -7.51 -19.08 -12.33
C LEU A 39 -7.00 -19.43 -10.93
N ILE A 40 -7.82 -19.23 -9.88
CA ILE A 40 -7.46 -19.57 -8.50
C ILE A 40 -7.29 -21.08 -8.32
N SER A 41 -8.12 -21.90 -8.98
CA SER A 41 -8.02 -23.35 -8.90
C SER A 41 -6.66 -23.89 -9.37
N ASP A 42 -6.06 -23.22 -10.35
CA ASP A 42 -4.79 -23.63 -10.95
C ASP A 42 -3.57 -22.91 -10.35
N PHE A 43 -3.77 -21.96 -9.44
CA PHE A 43 -2.69 -21.14 -8.92
C PHE A 43 -1.99 -21.81 -7.72
N PRO A 44 -0.67 -22.04 -7.80
CA PRO A 44 0.06 -22.75 -6.75
C PRO A 44 0.16 -21.90 -5.49
N LEU A 45 0.01 -22.52 -4.32
CA LEU A 45 0.18 -21.82 -3.04
C LEU A 45 1.63 -21.35 -2.83
N GLU A 46 2.59 -21.95 -3.53
CA GLU A 46 3.99 -21.55 -3.56
C GLU A 46 4.20 -20.17 -4.18
N ALA A 47 3.31 -19.75 -5.09
CA ALA A 47 3.37 -18.42 -5.67
C ALA A 47 2.88 -17.38 -4.66
N SER A 48 3.38 -16.16 -4.82
CA SER A 48 3.09 -15.05 -3.92
C SER A 48 1.75 -14.39 -4.25
N PRO A 49 1.04 -13.84 -3.25
CA PRO A 49 -0.19 -13.09 -3.51
C PRO A 49 -0.05 -11.94 -4.52
N PRO A 50 1.06 -11.19 -4.60
CA PRO A 50 1.26 -10.21 -5.67
C PRO A 50 1.28 -10.80 -7.09
N GLU A 51 1.80 -12.02 -7.27
CA GLU A 51 1.76 -12.71 -8.57
C GLU A 51 0.31 -13.01 -8.98
N MET A 52 -0.52 -13.48 -8.05
CA MET A 52 -1.97 -13.64 -8.28
C MET A 52 -2.64 -12.30 -8.59
N GLY A 53 -2.33 -11.26 -7.81
CA GLY A 53 -2.87 -9.91 -8.01
C GLY A 53 -2.61 -9.40 -9.43
N ARG A 54 -1.41 -9.64 -9.99
CA ARG A 54 -1.08 -9.31 -11.38
C ARG A 54 -2.02 -10.00 -12.38
N GLU A 55 -2.26 -11.30 -12.20
CA GLU A 55 -3.15 -12.06 -13.09
C GLU A 55 -4.60 -11.58 -13.00
N ILE A 56 -5.08 -11.27 -11.78
CA ILE A 56 -6.39 -10.68 -11.54
C ILE A 56 -6.54 -9.35 -12.27
N TYR A 57 -5.60 -8.42 -12.11
CA TYR A 57 -5.68 -7.12 -12.77
C TYR A 57 -5.58 -7.21 -14.29
N ASN A 58 -4.75 -8.12 -14.81
CA ASN A 58 -4.68 -8.41 -16.24
C ASN A 58 -6.03 -8.90 -16.79
N LEU A 59 -6.69 -9.82 -16.07
CA LEU A 59 -7.99 -10.36 -16.45
C LEU A 59 -9.08 -9.27 -16.43
N ILE A 60 -9.08 -8.44 -15.39
CA ILE A 60 -10.01 -7.30 -15.28
C ILE A 60 -9.82 -6.37 -16.46
N GLY A 61 -8.59 -5.96 -16.77
CA GLY A 61 -8.33 -5.06 -17.89
C GLY A 61 -8.76 -5.63 -19.25
N LYS A 62 -8.62 -6.95 -19.45
CA LYS A 62 -9.10 -7.64 -20.66
C LYS A 62 -10.62 -7.62 -20.79
N ILE A 63 -11.36 -7.78 -19.70
CA ILE A 63 -12.84 -7.87 -19.73
C ILE A 63 -13.49 -6.48 -19.66
N SER A 64 -12.98 -5.58 -18.81
CA SER A 64 -13.52 -4.23 -18.64
C SER A 64 -13.13 -3.29 -19.79
N GLY A 65 -11.98 -3.53 -20.43
CA GLY A 65 -11.36 -2.62 -21.39
C GLY A 65 -10.57 -1.48 -20.72
N VAL A 66 -10.46 -1.47 -19.39
CA VAL A 66 -9.77 -0.45 -18.61
C VAL A 66 -8.41 -0.96 -18.16
N LYS A 67 -7.32 -0.41 -18.72
CA LYS A 67 -5.95 -0.86 -18.45
C LYS A 67 -5.51 -0.65 -17.00
N ASP A 68 -5.90 0.47 -16.40
CA ASP A 68 -5.55 0.82 -15.02
C ASP A 68 -6.79 1.36 -14.30
N PRO A 69 -7.55 0.49 -13.62
CA PRO A 69 -8.75 0.89 -12.90
C PRO A 69 -8.48 1.97 -11.84
N PHE A 70 -7.28 1.98 -11.25
CA PHE A 70 -6.94 2.84 -10.12
C PHE A 70 -6.33 4.17 -10.52
N LYS A 71 -6.28 4.51 -11.82
CA LYS A 71 -5.63 5.74 -12.29
C LYS A 71 -6.14 6.99 -11.56
N GLU A 72 -7.45 7.18 -11.49
CA GLU A 72 -8.06 8.34 -10.84
C GLU A 72 -7.81 8.35 -9.32
N VAL A 73 -7.91 7.20 -8.68
CA VAL A 73 -7.61 7.05 -7.24
C VAL A 73 -6.17 7.50 -6.95
N LYS A 74 -5.20 7.00 -7.73
CA LYS A 74 -3.78 7.37 -7.60
C LYS A 74 -3.53 8.85 -7.84
N GLU A 75 -4.18 9.44 -8.85
CA GLU A 75 -4.06 10.88 -9.12
C GLU A 75 -4.60 11.72 -7.97
N ASN A 76 -5.71 11.31 -7.35
CA ASN A 76 -6.29 12.00 -6.21
C ASN A 76 -5.43 11.84 -4.95
N SER A 77 -4.90 10.65 -4.70
CA SER A 77 -3.93 10.40 -3.62
C SER A 77 -2.68 11.28 -3.77
N ASN A 78 -2.07 11.30 -4.96
CA ASN A 78 -0.90 12.14 -5.24
C ASN A 78 -1.19 13.64 -5.01
N LYS A 79 -2.34 14.14 -5.50
CA LYS A 79 -2.74 15.54 -5.30
C LYS A 79 -2.92 15.87 -3.82
N PHE A 80 -3.48 14.96 -3.04
CA PHE A 80 -3.68 15.16 -1.62
C PHE A 80 -2.35 15.16 -0.86
N ALA A 81 -1.47 14.19 -1.12
CA ALA A 81 -0.15 14.11 -0.50
C ALA A 81 0.70 15.36 -0.79
N LEU A 82 0.67 15.85 -2.03
CA LEU A 82 1.38 17.08 -2.41
C LEU A 82 0.87 18.32 -1.66
N LYS A 83 -0.42 18.36 -1.26
CA LYS A 83 -0.93 19.45 -0.40
C LYS A 83 -0.37 19.39 1.01
N LEU A 84 -0.11 18.20 1.54
CA LEU A 84 0.46 18.01 2.88
C LEU A 84 1.97 18.19 2.91
N TYR A 85 2.64 17.93 1.78
CA TYR A 85 4.09 17.90 1.68
C TYR A 85 4.82 19.12 2.30
N PRO A 86 4.37 20.38 2.10
CA PRO A 86 5.01 21.53 2.75
C PRO A 86 5.02 21.46 4.28
N LYS A 87 3.88 21.10 4.90
CA LYS A 87 3.76 20.92 6.36
C LYS A 87 4.68 19.80 6.82
N LEU A 88 4.60 18.62 6.19
CA LEU A 88 5.42 17.46 6.54
C LEU A 88 6.93 17.75 6.45
N LYS A 89 7.34 18.49 5.42
CA LYS A 89 8.73 18.91 5.26
C LYS A 89 9.19 19.87 6.37
N GLN A 90 8.32 20.79 6.79
CA GLN A 90 8.60 21.68 7.92
C GLN A 90 8.77 20.89 9.22
N GLU A 91 7.89 19.94 9.48
CA GLU A 91 7.97 19.05 10.67
C GLU A 91 9.28 18.24 10.69
N ILE A 92 9.70 17.69 9.55
CA ILE A 92 11.01 17.00 9.44
C ILE A 92 12.17 17.95 9.72
N ASN A 93 12.10 19.21 9.29
CA ASN A 93 13.20 20.16 9.50
C ASN A 93 13.27 20.68 10.93
N ASN A 94 12.15 20.73 11.64
CA ASN A 94 12.05 21.20 13.01
C ASN A 94 12.26 20.08 14.05
N SER A 95 12.33 18.82 13.63
CA SER A 95 12.49 17.70 14.55
C SER A 95 13.94 17.52 15.02
N GLU A 96 14.09 16.98 16.25
CA GLU A 96 15.40 16.66 16.83
C GLU A 96 16.14 15.59 16.02
N ASP A 97 15.44 14.56 15.56
CA ASP A 97 15.97 13.56 14.64
C ASP A 97 15.17 13.54 13.32
N ARG A 98 15.71 14.27 12.34
CA ARG A 98 15.14 14.45 10.99
C ARG A 98 14.96 13.13 10.25
N LEU A 99 15.92 12.21 10.39
CA LEU A 99 15.88 10.92 9.70
C LEU A 99 14.77 10.04 10.31
N LEU A 100 14.68 10.02 11.65
CA LEU A 100 13.64 9.26 12.34
C LEU A 100 12.24 9.75 11.96
N THR A 101 12.03 11.07 11.95
CA THR A 101 10.75 11.68 11.56
C THR A 101 10.40 11.34 10.12
N ALA A 102 11.36 11.41 9.19
CA ALA A 102 11.13 11.04 7.79
C ALA A 102 10.74 9.56 7.64
N VAL A 103 11.41 8.64 8.34
CA VAL A 103 11.07 7.21 8.33
C VAL A 103 9.65 6.98 8.87
N LYS A 104 9.31 7.59 10.01
CA LYS A 104 7.97 7.48 10.61
C LYS A 104 6.87 7.95 9.65
N LEU A 105 7.08 9.10 9.01
CA LEU A 105 6.14 9.64 8.02
C LEU A 105 6.01 8.72 6.79
N SER A 106 7.10 8.10 6.33
CA SER A 106 7.04 7.15 5.20
C SER A 106 6.22 5.90 5.52
N ILE A 107 6.26 5.43 6.77
CA ILE A 107 5.47 4.28 7.23
C ILE A 107 4.00 4.65 7.30
N ILE A 108 3.68 5.80 7.91
CA ILE A 108 2.30 6.29 8.00
C ILE A 108 1.69 6.49 6.63
N GLY A 109 2.45 7.07 5.69
CA GLY A 109 1.99 7.23 4.31
C GLY A 109 1.49 5.92 3.68
N ASN A 110 2.09 4.78 4.05
CA ASN A 110 1.65 3.47 3.54
C ASN A 110 0.44 2.88 4.28
N ILE A 111 0.21 3.27 5.55
CA ILE A 111 -0.96 2.85 6.33
C ILE A 111 -2.21 3.60 5.89
N ILE A 112 -2.03 4.83 5.43
CA ILE A 112 -3.10 5.70 4.93
C ILE A 112 -3.50 5.23 3.52
N ASP A 113 -4.19 4.10 3.47
CA ASP A 113 -4.73 3.53 2.25
C ASP A 113 -6.03 4.23 1.88
N TYR A 114 -5.99 5.09 0.86
CA TYR A 114 -7.16 5.77 0.29
C TYR A 114 -8.15 4.81 -0.40
N GLY A 115 -7.77 3.53 -0.59
CA GLY A 115 -8.60 2.49 -1.21
C GLY A 115 -9.47 1.69 -0.25
N ALA A 116 -9.15 1.68 1.05
CA ALA A 116 -9.96 1.01 2.06
C ALA A 116 -11.06 1.95 2.58
N LYS A 117 -12.30 1.46 2.66
CA LYS A 117 -13.51 2.14 3.17
C LYS A 117 -13.44 2.65 4.63
N ASN A 118 -12.26 2.79 5.21
CA ASN A 118 -12.07 3.37 6.52
C ASN A 118 -11.56 4.79 6.33
N SER A 119 -12.44 5.76 6.61
CA SER A 119 -12.15 7.18 6.74
C SER A 119 -11.22 7.44 7.94
N LEU A 120 -10.00 6.92 7.89
CA LEU A 120 -8.93 7.38 8.76
C LEU A 120 -8.61 8.80 8.30
N ASN A 121 -8.87 9.79 9.15
CA ASN A 121 -8.53 11.16 8.85
C ASN A 121 -7.00 11.25 8.87
N VAL A 122 -6.41 11.28 7.69
CA VAL A 122 -4.96 11.36 7.45
C VAL A 122 -4.31 12.43 8.31
N VAL A 123 -4.98 13.56 8.49
CA VAL A 123 -4.49 14.67 9.28
C VAL A 123 -4.43 14.30 10.77
N GLU A 124 -5.43 13.59 11.29
CA GLU A 124 -5.47 13.12 12.68
C GLU A 124 -4.37 12.09 12.95
N GLU A 125 -4.12 11.15 12.02
CA GLU A 125 -3.06 10.14 12.19
C GLU A 125 -1.66 10.79 12.17
N ILE A 126 -1.46 11.77 11.28
CA ILE A 126 -0.24 12.59 11.24
C ILE A 126 -0.10 13.40 12.54
N ASP A 127 -1.16 14.01 13.04
CA ASP A 127 -1.11 14.79 14.27
C ASP A 127 -0.88 13.89 15.50
N HIS A 128 -1.43 12.68 15.54
CA HIS A 128 -1.16 11.67 16.58
C HIS A 128 0.30 11.21 16.59
N LEU A 129 0.94 11.08 15.42
CA LEU A 129 2.37 10.83 15.33
C LEU A 129 3.17 11.94 16.04
N PHE A 130 2.84 13.20 15.77
CA PHE A 130 3.53 14.35 16.36
C PHE A 130 3.23 14.53 17.85
N GLN A 131 2.10 14.02 18.34
CA GLN A 131 1.78 13.98 19.78
C GLN A 131 2.52 12.88 20.55
N GLY A 132 3.37 12.08 19.89
CA GLY A 132 4.23 11.11 20.56
C GLY A 132 3.62 9.73 20.80
N ASN A 133 2.43 9.45 20.26
CA ASN A 133 1.75 8.15 20.43
C ASN A 133 2.34 7.03 19.57
N PHE A 134 3.24 7.35 18.63
CA PHE A 134 3.98 6.35 17.86
C PHE A 134 5.20 5.86 18.63
N MET A 135 4.95 4.96 19.59
CA MET A 135 5.97 4.30 20.41
C MET A 135 6.79 3.34 19.54
N ILE A 136 8.07 3.65 19.34
CA ILE A 136 9.04 2.63 18.92
C ILE A 136 9.36 1.84 20.18
N ASN A 137 8.78 0.66 20.33
CA ASN A 137 9.21 -0.26 21.39
C ASN A 137 10.66 -0.65 21.11
N ASN A 138 11.58 -0.22 21.97
CA ASN A 138 12.99 -0.61 21.95
C ASN A 138 13.22 -2.07 22.40
N GLU A 139 12.16 -2.87 22.53
CA GLU A 139 12.28 -4.29 22.79
C GLU A 139 12.80 -4.97 21.51
N ASN A 140 13.94 -5.63 21.65
CA ASN A 140 14.65 -6.36 20.59
C ASN A 140 13.88 -7.61 20.15
N ASN A 141 12.70 -7.41 19.57
CA ASN A 141 11.93 -8.45 18.91
C ASN A 141 12.19 -8.33 17.41
N SER A 142 12.26 -9.46 16.70
CA SER A 142 12.51 -9.52 15.25
C SER A 142 11.45 -8.80 14.39
N THR A 143 10.42 -8.26 15.02
CA THR A 143 9.27 -7.57 14.42
C THR A 143 9.36 -6.03 14.46
N THR A 144 10.36 -5.44 15.13
CA THR A 144 10.47 -3.97 15.27
C THR A 144 11.61 -3.38 14.43
N PHE A 145 11.36 -2.23 13.79
CA PHE A 145 12.34 -1.53 12.96
C PHE A 145 13.56 -1.07 13.75
N ARG A 146 14.76 -1.57 13.39
CA ARG A 146 16.02 -1.32 14.10
C ARG A 146 16.67 -0.01 13.66
N TYR A 147 16.07 1.10 14.08
CA TYR A 147 16.45 2.44 13.61
C TYR A 147 17.94 2.78 13.73
N ASN A 148 18.57 2.49 14.87
CA ASN A 148 19.99 2.81 15.08
C ASN A 148 20.90 2.07 14.09
N GLN A 149 20.61 0.80 13.80
CA GLN A 149 21.38 0.02 12.83
C GLN A 149 21.16 0.47 11.40
N PHE A 150 19.93 0.87 11.07
CA PHE A 150 19.62 1.49 9.80
C PHE A 150 20.41 2.78 9.61
N LYS A 151 20.42 3.67 10.62
CA LYS A 151 21.17 4.93 10.63
C LYS A 151 22.67 4.70 10.46
N GLU A 152 23.24 3.73 11.18
CA GLU A 152 24.66 3.35 11.03
C GLU A 152 24.99 2.77 9.65
N SER A 153 24.09 1.96 9.08
CA SER A 153 24.28 1.35 7.76
C SER A 153 24.22 2.41 6.65
N LEU A 154 23.33 3.39 6.77
CA LEU A 154 23.22 4.50 5.84
C LEU A 154 24.51 5.34 5.74
N ASN A 155 25.25 5.48 6.84
CA ASN A 155 26.52 6.23 6.84
C ASN A 155 27.68 5.50 6.13
N LYS A 156 27.50 4.24 5.74
CA LYS A 156 28.54 3.37 5.16
C LYS A 156 28.30 3.04 3.68
N VAL A 157 27.26 3.62 3.08
CA VAL A 157 26.86 3.32 1.70
C VAL A 157 26.84 4.59 0.86
N ASP A 158 27.34 4.48 -0.36
CA ASP A 158 27.31 5.57 -1.35
C ASP A 158 26.08 5.46 -2.27
N THR A 159 25.31 4.38 -2.18
CA THR A 159 24.18 4.10 -3.07
C THR A 159 23.03 3.47 -2.28
N ILE A 160 21.82 4.00 -2.51
CA ILE A 160 20.58 3.54 -1.89
C ILE A 160 19.59 3.15 -3.00
N ILE A 161 19.00 1.96 -2.87
CA ILE A 161 17.85 1.55 -3.68
C ILE A 161 16.60 1.77 -2.81
N TYR A 162 15.71 2.66 -3.27
CA TYR A 162 14.44 2.94 -2.60
C TYR A 162 13.29 2.25 -3.34
N LEU A 163 12.77 1.16 -2.77
CA LEU A 163 11.62 0.44 -3.32
C LEU A 163 10.32 1.08 -2.79
N ALA A 164 9.57 1.71 -3.69
CA ALA A 164 8.26 2.28 -3.38
C ALA A 164 7.15 1.23 -3.42
N ASP A 165 5.96 1.58 -2.90
CA ASP A 165 4.79 0.70 -2.83
C ASP A 165 3.57 1.35 -3.51
N ASN A 166 2.85 2.22 -2.79
CA ASN A 166 1.63 2.87 -3.26
C ASN A 166 1.85 4.30 -3.79
N ALA A 167 0.85 4.81 -4.53
CA ALA A 167 0.78 6.23 -4.89
C ALA A 167 0.26 7.07 -3.72
N GLY A 168 0.66 8.34 -3.66
CA GLY A 168 0.50 9.24 -2.53
C GLY A 168 1.84 9.76 -2.03
#